data_AF-A0A1H8P522-F1
#
_entry.id   AF-A0A1H8P522-F1
#
_cell.length_a   1.000
_cell.length_b   1.000
_cell.length_c   1.000
_cell.angle_alpha   90.00
_cell.angle_beta   90.00
_cell.angle_gamma   90.00
#
_symmetry.space_group_name_H-M   'P 1'
#
loop_
_entity.id
_entity.type
_entity.pdbx_description
1 polymer ?
#
loop_
_entity_poly.entity_id
_entity_poly.type
_entity_poly.pdbx_seq_one_letter_code
_entity_poly.pdbx_strand_id
1 'polypeptide(L)'
;MHLLIDSTGIKVEGEGEWHARKHGGPKRRVWRKIHLGIDEQTLEVRAVEVTGSHIGDAPVLPDLLSQIPEDQEIGSVTADGAYDTRKCHDAIADRSAHAVIPPRKNAKPWKAIT
;
A
#
# COMPACT_ATOMS: atom_id res chain seq x y z
N MET A 1 -12.28 -12.30 -5.78
CA MET A 1 -11.16 -12.45 -4.82
C MET A 1 -11.36 -11.61 -3.58
N HIS A 2 -10.66 -11.91 -2.49
CA HIS A 2 -10.48 -11.02 -1.35
C HIS A 2 -9.03 -10.54 -1.34
N LEU A 3 -8.81 -9.24 -1.40
CA LEU A 3 -7.50 -8.64 -1.58
C LEU A 3 -6.97 -8.12 -0.23
N LEU A 4 -5.81 -8.63 0.19
CA LEU A 4 -5.08 -8.17 1.36
C LEU A 4 -4.03 -7.15 0.94
N ILE A 5 -4.04 -5.96 1.54
CA ILE A 5 -3.09 -4.88 1.22
C ILE A 5 -2.33 -4.44 2.44
N ASP A 6 -1.02 -4.45 2.33
CA ASP A 6 -0.11 -3.87 3.33
C ASP A 6 1.16 -3.34 2.67
N SER A 7 1.91 -2.53 3.41
CA SER A 7 3.17 -1.97 2.97
C SER A 7 4.29 -2.29 3.95
N THR A 8 5.52 -2.40 3.43
CA THR A 8 6.70 -2.56 4.28
C THR A 8 7.88 -1.75 3.76
N GLY A 9 8.72 -1.30 4.69
CA GLY A 9 9.94 -0.57 4.40
C GLY A 9 11.07 -1.51 3.99
N ILE A 10 11.65 -1.29 2.81
CA ILE A 10 12.84 -1.99 2.34
C ILE A 10 14.04 -1.05 2.41
N LYS A 11 15.12 -1.54 3.01
CA LYS A 11 16.42 -0.88 2.98
C LYS A 11 17.16 -1.27 1.70
N VAL A 12 17.55 -0.27 0.91
CA VAL A 12 18.37 -0.48 -0.28
C VAL A 12 19.84 -0.42 0.13
N GLU A 13 20.55 -1.54 0.01
CA GLU A 13 22.01 -1.61 0.14
C GLU A 13 22.65 -1.51 -1.24
N GLY A 14 23.77 -0.79 -1.36
CA GLY A 14 24.45 -0.58 -2.64
C GLY A 14 25.93 -0.23 -2.45
N GLU A 15 26.59 0.25 -3.51
CA GLU A 15 28.03 0.56 -3.53
C GLU A 15 28.47 1.44 -2.35
N GLY A 16 27.64 2.43 -1.95
CA GLY A 16 27.90 3.28 -0.80
C GLY A 16 28.01 2.53 0.54
N GLU A 17 27.35 1.38 0.70
CA GLU A 17 27.50 0.54 1.90
C GLU A 17 28.78 -0.30 1.86
N TRP A 18 29.17 -0.81 0.68
CA TRP A 18 30.45 -1.49 0.50
C TRP A 18 31.63 -0.52 0.66
N HIS A 19 31.57 0.65 0.02
CA HIS A 19 32.59 1.69 0.08
C HIS A 19 32.68 2.30 1.49
N ALA A 20 31.57 2.50 2.20
CA ALA A 20 31.60 2.90 3.60
C ALA A 20 32.22 1.81 4.51
N ARG A 21 31.91 0.52 4.27
CA ARG A 21 32.54 -0.60 5.00
C ARG A 21 34.04 -0.73 4.72
N LYS A 22 34.51 -0.40 3.51
CA LYS A 22 35.91 -0.57 3.08
C LYS A 22 36.78 0.67 3.29
N HIS A 23 36.22 1.86 3.11
CA HIS A 23 36.98 3.12 3.04
C HIS A 23 36.48 4.20 4.00
N GLY A 24 35.48 3.92 4.86
CA GLY A 24 35.02 4.86 5.90
C GLY A 24 34.28 6.10 5.38
N GLY A 25 33.84 6.08 4.11
CA GLY A 25 33.10 7.20 3.51
C GLY A 25 31.68 7.39 4.07
N PRO A 26 31.05 8.57 3.85
CA PRO A 26 29.72 8.89 4.35
C PRO A 26 28.65 7.90 3.85
N LYS A 27 27.80 7.44 4.78
CA LYS A 27 26.77 6.43 4.53
C LYS A 27 25.42 7.08 4.20
N ARG A 28 24.98 7.05 2.95
CA ARG A 28 23.59 7.41 2.59
C ARG A 28 22.70 6.17 2.63
N ARG A 29 21.94 5.99 3.72
CA ARG A 29 20.89 4.95 3.79
C ARG A 29 19.69 5.39 2.94
N VAL A 30 19.29 4.57 1.98
CA VAL A 30 18.09 4.82 1.19
C VAL A 30 17.05 3.78 1.57
N TRP A 31 15.89 4.26 2.01
CA TRP A 31 14.71 3.44 2.25
C TRP A 31 13.69 3.64 1.13
N ARG A 32 12.99 2.56 0.80
CA ARG A 32 11.82 2.53 -0.08
C ARG A 32 10.68 1.83 0.66
N LYS A 33 9.45 2.04 0.19
CA LYS A 33 8.31 1.23 0.61
C LYS A 33 7.92 0.33 -0.54
N ILE A 34 7.64 -0.93 -0.25
CA ILE A 34 6.91 -1.82 -1.15
C ILE A 34 5.50 -1.96 -0.60
N HIS A 35 4.50 -1.86 -1.48
CA HIS A 35 3.09 -2.07 -1.19
C HIS A 35 2.66 -3.29 -2.00
N LEU A 36 2.00 -4.24 -1.34
CA LEU A 36 1.61 -5.50 -1.96
C LEU A 36 0.11 -5.69 -1.81
N GLY A 37 -0.54 -6.08 -2.90
CA GLY A 37 -1.89 -6.65 -2.91
C GLY A 37 -1.81 -8.15 -3.12
N ILE A 38 -2.32 -8.95 -2.18
CA ILE A 38 -2.25 -10.42 -2.20
C ILE A 38 -3.66 -10.99 -2.16
N ASP A 39 -3.94 -11.98 -3.01
CA ASP A 39 -5.20 -12.74 -2.93
C ASP A 39 -5.21 -13.62 -1.66
N GLU A 40 -6.22 -13.46 -0.82
CA GLU A 40 -6.34 -14.18 0.47
C GLU A 40 -6.36 -15.72 0.30
N GLN A 41 -6.98 -16.22 -0.76
CA GLN A 41 -7.19 -17.66 -0.96
C GLN A 41 -5.97 -18.32 -1.61
N THR A 42 -5.40 -17.70 -2.64
CA THR A 42 -4.31 -18.28 -3.42
C THR A 42 -2.92 -17.88 -2.94
N LEU A 43 -2.84 -16.80 -2.14
CA LEU A 43 -1.60 -16.16 -1.71
C LEU A 43 -0.75 -15.60 -2.87
N GLU A 44 -1.35 -15.47 -4.05
CA GLU A 44 -0.68 -14.84 -5.19
C GLU A 44 -0.57 -13.34 -5.00
N VAL A 45 0.58 -12.78 -5.36
CA VAL A 45 0.76 -11.34 -5.47
C VAL A 45 0.00 -10.86 -6.70
N ARG A 46 -1.01 -10.03 -6.48
CA ARG A 46 -1.91 -9.50 -7.51
C ARG A 46 -1.55 -8.07 -7.94
N ALA A 47 -0.95 -7.29 -7.03
CA ALA A 47 -0.53 -5.93 -7.30
C ALA A 47 0.74 -5.59 -6.51
N VAL A 48 1.61 -4.74 -7.08
CA VAL A 48 2.84 -4.27 -6.44
C VAL A 48 3.08 -2.81 -6.78
N GLU A 49 3.35 -1.99 -5.76
CA GLU A 49 3.85 -0.63 -5.94
C GLU A 49 5.12 -0.39 -5.12
N VAL A 50 6.10 0.30 -5.69
CA VAL A 50 7.34 0.66 -4.98
C VAL A 50 7.47 2.17 -4.94
N THR A 51 7.40 2.75 -3.75
CA THR A 51 7.42 4.20 -3.56
C THR A 51 8.60 4.68 -2.72
N GLY A 52 8.86 5.99 -2.78
CA GLY A 52 9.77 6.64 -1.86
C GLY A 52 9.22 6.64 -0.42
N SER A 53 10.10 6.64 0.58
CA SER A 53 9.69 6.59 1.99
C SER A 53 8.83 7.77 2.46
N HIS A 54 8.81 8.87 1.71
CA HIS A 54 8.01 10.06 1.99
C HIS A 54 6.54 9.92 1.55
N ILE A 55 6.22 8.88 0.77
CA ILE A 55 4.86 8.59 0.33
C ILE A 55 4.16 7.78 1.44
N GLY A 56 3.01 8.27 1.88
CA GLY A 56 2.12 7.55 2.78
C GLY A 56 1.43 6.39 2.06
N ASP A 57 0.75 5.52 2.79
CA ASP A 57 0.24 4.27 2.23
C ASP A 57 -1.10 4.46 1.51
N ALA A 58 -2.03 5.22 2.11
CA ALA A 58 -3.34 5.51 1.52
C ALA A 58 -3.33 5.99 0.06
N PRO A 59 -2.47 6.95 -0.36
CA PRO A 59 -2.43 7.41 -1.75
C PRO A 59 -2.09 6.32 -2.78
N VAL A 60 -1.49 5.20 -2.37
CA VAL A 60 -1.02 4.12 -3.27
C VAL A 60 -2.13 3.11 -3.58
N LEU A 61 -3.19 3.07 -2.76
CA LEU A 61 -4.28 2.11 -2.90
C LEU A 61 -4.95 2.12 -4.29
N PRO A 62 -5.32 3.28 -4.87
CA PRO A 62 -5.98 3.29 -6.19
C PRO A 62 -5.09 2.68 -7.28
N ASP A 63 -3.79 2.97 -7.26
CA ASP A 63 -2.83 2.43 -8.22
C ASP A 63 -2.74 0.91 -8.10
N LEU A 64 -2.70 0.36 -6.88
CA LEU A 64 -2.73 -1.10 -6.65
C LEU A 64 -4.02 -1.74 -7.20
N LEU A 65 -5.18 -1.13 -6.98
CA LEU A 65 -6.45 -1.65 -7.48
C LEU A 65 -6.53 -1.60 -9.02
N SER A 66 -5.89 -0.60 -9.64
CA SER A 66 -5.84 -0.46 -11.11
C SER A 66 -5.03 -1.55 -11.81
N GLN A 67 -4.13 -2.24 -11.08
CA GLN A 67 -3.38 -3.37 -11.62
C GLN A 67 -4.22 -4.65 -11.72
N ILE A 68 -5.36 -4.71 -11.02
CA ILE A 68 -6.30 -5.83 -11.10
C ILE A 68 -7.20 -5.63 -12.33
N PRO A 69 -7.27 -6.60 -13.26
CA PRO A 69 -8.14 -6.51 -14.43
C PRO A 69 -9.59 -6.16 -14.07
N GLU A 70 -10.23 -5.31 -14.87
CA GLU A 70 -11.58 -4.80 -14.56
C GLU A 70 -12.63 -5.91 -14.49
N ASP A 71 -12.47 -6.95 -15.31
CA ASP A 71 -13.31 -8.15 -15.37
C ASP A 71 -13.11 -9.10 -14.19
N GLN A 72 -12.06 -8.90 -13.40
CA GLN A 72 -11.79 -9.67 -12.21
C GLN A 72 -12.48 -9.05 -10.98
N GLU A 73 -13.44 -9.78 -10.42
CA GLU A 73 -14.22 -9.34 -9.26
C GLU A 73 -13.39 -9.29 -7.97
N ILE A 74 -13.46 -8.16 -7.26
CA ILE A 74 -12.91 -7.96 -5.92
C ILE A 74 -14.08 -7.92 -4.93
N GLY A 75 -14.25 -8.96 -4.13
CA GLY A 75 -15.33 -9.03 -3.14
C GLY A 75 -15.05 -8.12 -1.94
N SER A 76 -13.80 -8.09 -1.46
CA SER A 76 -13.36 -7.17 -0.41
C SER A 76 -11.90 -6.76 -0.55
N VAL A 77 -11.57 -5.61 0.04
CA VAL A 77 -10.21 -5.12 0.23
C VAL A 77 -9.98 -4.95 1.72
N THR A 78 -9.02 -5.70 2.27
CA THR A 78 -8.62 -5.66 3.67
C THR A 78 -7.30 -4.94 3.79
N ALA A 79 -7.24 -3.90 4.61
CA ALA A 79 -6.02 -3.13 4.84
C ALA A 79 -6.03 -2.53 6.26
N ASP A 80 -4.89 -2.04 6.72
CA ASP A 80 -4.78 -1.42 8.05
C ASP A 80 -5.36 0.01 8.08
N GLY A 81 -5.40 0.60 9.28
CA GLY A 81 -5.92 1.96 9.47
C GLY A 81 -5.14 3.06 8.74
N ALA A 82 -3.93 2.79 8.21
CA ALA A 82 -3.23 3.75 7.37
C ALA A 82 -4.00 4.00 6.06
N TYR A 83 -4.84 3.07 5.62
CA TYR A 83 -5.70 3.19 4.45
C TYR A 83 -7.10 3.76 4.75
N ASP A 84 -7.42 4.09 6.02
CA ASP A 84 -8.69 4.71 6.41
C ASP A 84 -8.76 6.19 5.97
N THR A 85 -9.01 6.39 4.67
CA THR A 85 -9.21 7.70 4.06
C THR A 85 -10.36 7.64 3.07
N ARG A 86 -11.10 8.74 2.90
CA ARG A 86 -12.23 8.77 1.96
C ARG A 86 -11.84 8.30 0.56
N LYS A 87 -10.71 8.78 0.02
CA LYS A 87 -10.23 8.39 -1.32
C LYS A 87 -9.99 6.88 -1.45
N CYS A 88 -9.52 6.23 -0.39
CA CYS A 88 -9.35 4.78 -0.38
C CYS A 88 -10.71 4.08 -0.42
N HIS A 89 -11.66 4.51 0.40
CA HIS A 89 -13.02 3.96 0.40
C HIS A 89 -13.73 4.19 -0.94
N ASP A 90 -13.57 5.37 -1.54
CA ASP A 90 -14.11 5.68 -2.88
C ASP A 90 -13.52 4.74 -3.94
N ALA A 91 -12.18 4.55 -3.97
CA ALA A 91 -11.53 3.66 -4.93
C ALA A 91 -11.93 2.18 -4.77
N ILE A 92 -12.16 1.72 -3.53
CA ILE A 92 -12.68 0.37 -3.26
C ILE A 92 -14.13 0.26 -3.75
N ALA A 93 -14.95 1.28 -3.48
CA ALA A 93 -16.35 1.32 -3.90
C ALA A 93 -16.50 1.38 -5.43
N ASP A 94 -15.59 2.07 -6.14
CA ASP A 94 -15.55 2.12 -7.61
C ASP A 94 -15.31 0.72 -8.21
N ARG A 95 -14.64 -0.18 -7.48
CA ARG A 95 -14.48 -1.60 -7.84
C ARG A 95 -15.64 -2.48 -7.35
N SER A 96 -16.70 -1.87 -6.81
CA SER A 96 -17.85 -2.56 -6.18
C SER A 96 -17.45 -3.52 -5.05
N ALA A 97 -16.32 -3.26 -4.39
CA ALA A 97 -15.77 -4.10 -3.34
C ALA A 97 -16.15 -3.59 -1.93
N HIS A 98 -16.08 -4.47 -0.94
CA HIS A 98 -16.26 -4.11 0.47
C HIS A 98 -14.93 -3.68 1.09
N ALA A 99 -14.89 -2.51 1.73
CA ALA A 99 -13.72 -2.08 2.51
C ALA A 99 -13.75 -2.72 3.91
N VAL A 100 -12.72 -3.51 4.23
CA VAL A 100 -12.48 -4.07 5.56
C VAL A 100 -11.26 -3.37 6.16
N ILE A 101 -11.47 -2.13 6.61
CA ILE A 101 -10.42 -1.25 7.11
C ILE A 101 -10.82 -0.76 8.51
N PRO A 102 -10.01 -0.99 9.56
CA PRO A 102 -10.31 -0.47 10.88
C PRO A 102 -10.18 1.06 10.90
N PRO A 103 -11.10 1.77 11.57
CA PRO A 103 -11.00 3.22 11.67
C PRO A 103 -9.75 3.64 12.45
N ARG A 104 -9.14 4.77 12.07
CA ARG A 104 -8.04 5.35 12.84
C ARG A 104 -8.50 5.72 14.25
N LYS A 105 -7.58 5.72 15.22
CA LYS A 105 -7.85 6.04 16.65
C LYS A 105 -8.68 7.32 16.88
N ASN A 106 -8.51 8.33 16.02
CA ASN A 106 -9.21 9.62 16.11
C ASN A 106 -10.16 9.87 14.93
N ALA A 107 -10.60 8.81 14.25
CA ALA A 107 -11.53 8.90 13.14
C ALA A 107 -12.86 9.54 13.60
N LYS A 108 -13.47 10.30 12.69
CA LYS A 108 -14.80 10.87 12.84
C LYS A 108 -15.62 10.49 11.61
N PRO A 109 -16.94 10.32 11.73
CA PRO A 109 -17.80 10.14 10.57
C PRO A 109 -17.54 11.26 9.56
N TRP A 110 -17.39 10.88 8.29
CA TRP A 110 -17.22 11.85 7.23
C TRP A 110 -18.52 12.66 7.04
N LYS A 111 -18.40 13.97 6.80
CA LYS A 111 -19.55 14.77 6.39
C LYS A 111 -20.10 14.23 5.07
N ALA A 112 -21.41 14.11 4.95
CA ALA A 112 -22.04 13.81 3.67
C ALA A 112 -21.65 14.90 2.66
N ILE A 113 -21.28 14.48 1.45
CA ILE A 113 -21.16 15.41 0.33
C ILE A 113 -22.61 15.68 -0.08
N THR A 114 -23.11 16.87 0.25
CA THR A 114 -24.44 17.35 -0.17
C THR A 114 -24.32 18.05 -1.50
#